data_AF-A0A1F8SEP0-F1
#
_entry.id   AF-A0A1F8SEP0-F1
#
_cell.length_a   1.000
_cell.length_b   1.000
_cell.length_c   1.000
_cell.angle_alpha   90.00
_cell.angle_beta   90.00
_cell.angle_gamma   90.00
#
_symmetry.space_group_name_H-M   'P 1'
#
loop_
_entity.id
_entity.type
_entity.pdbx_description
1 polymer ?
#
loop_
_entity_poly.entity_id
_entity_poly.type
_entity_poly.pdbx_seq_one_letter_code
_entity_poly.pdbx_strand_id
1 'polypeptide(L)'
;MARELPMFDPSPGHGHHAAAGDLSIAIGGGGFGPAADGSTPLRRHPAWIKSRLPSGDNYHDLKGLLRGLNLNTVCEEARCPNVGECWDQRTATVMILGDVCTRACGFCAIKTGKPTWFDDDEPRRVAEAVAAMDLDHVVVTSVARDDLPDGGAGAFAATIRELRARKPLMGVEVLIPDFNGEEAPLRAVMEAGPDILNHNLETVRRLQKPVRKRARWDRTLGVLERAKAYAAESGHEAHTKSSLMVGLGETRDELREAFAALRAVDTDILTIGQYLRPTSQHLPLVRYYHPDEFADMREETLAMGFKHVESGPLVRSSYHARDQVPGAELRALRRRATLDADGRVVPAAS
;
A
#
# COMPACT_ATOMS: atom_id res chain seq x y z
N MET A 1 -24.81 -3.81 48.87
CA MET A 1 -23.40 -3.74 49.30
C MET A 1 -22.56 -3.45 48.06
N ALA A 2 -22.37 -2.17 47.77
CA ALA A 2 -21.57 -1.69 46.64
C ALA A 2 -20.12 -1.55 47.11
N ARG A 3 -19.17 -2.14 46.38
CA ARG A 3 -17.73 -1.99 46.62
C ARG A 3 -17.25 -0.77 45.82
N GLU A 4 -16.88 0.29 46.52
CA GLU A 4 -16.17 1.44 45.95
C GLU A 4 -14.78 1.01 45.46
N LEU A 5 -14.41 1.44 44.25
CA LEU A 5 -13.07 1.33 43.72
C LEU A 5 -12.27 2.58 44.12
N PRO A 6 -10.99 2.45 44.53
CA PRO A 6 -10.23 3.57 45.05
C PRO A 6 -9.87 4.59 43.97
N MET A 7 -10.14 5.87 44.27
CA MET A 7 -9.64 7.02 43.51
C MET A 7 -8.11 7.08 43.56
N PHE A 8 -7.49 7.26 42.39
CA PHE A 8 -6.06 7.47 42.24
C PHE A 8 -5.72 8.95 42.47
N ASP A 9 -4.80 9.22 43.39
CA ASP A 9 -4.28 10.55 43.73
C ASP A 9 -2.92 10.78 43.04
N PRO A 10 -2.76 11.76 42.14
CA PRO A 10 -1.50 12.02 41.46
C PRO A 10 -0.59 12.90 42.31
N SER A 11 0.49 12.33 42.87
CA SER A 11 1.59 13.13 43.42
C SER A 11 2.49 13.73 42.31
N PRO A 12 3.10 14.91 42.53
CA PRO A 12 3.72 15.71 41.48
C PRO A 12 5.17 15.26 41.22
N GLY A 13 5.42 14.76 40.00
CA GLY A 13 6.74 14.33 39.54
C GLY A 13 7.35 15.30 38.53
N HIS A 14 8.51 15.83 38.90
CA HIS A 14 9.32 16.86 38.26
C HIS A 14 9.35 16.93 36.72
N GLY A 15 9.12 18.16 36.23
CA GLY A 15 9.33 18.54 34.85
C GLY A 15 10.82 18.57 34.47
N HIS A 16 11.14 17.87 33.40
CA HIS A 16 12.26 18.19 32.53
C HIS A 16 11.70 18.42 31.12
N HIS A 17 11.58 19.70 30.74
CA HIS A 17 11.42 20.10 29.35
C HIS A 17 12.74 19.79 28.62
N ALA A 18 12.80 18.62 27.97
CA ALA A 18 13.75 18.38 26.90
C ALA A 18 13.10 18.80 25.57
N ALA A 19 13.79 19.63 24.80
CA ALA A 19 13.36 20.10 23.50
C ALA A 19 12.98 18.91 22.58
N ALA A 20 11.88 19.06 21.83
CA ALA A 20 11.40 18.09 20.86
C ALA A 20 12.40 17.97 19.70
N GLY A 21 13.32 17.02 19.81
CA GLY A 21 14.10 16.52 18.68
C GLY A 21 13.34 15.40 17.98
N ASP A 22 13.39 15.37 16.64
CA ASP A 22 12.82 14.31 15.79
C ASP A 22 13.28 12.92 16.26
N LEU A 23 12.42 12.21 17.00
CA LEU A 23 12.68 10.86 17.49
C LEU A 23 12.50 9.86 16.34
N SER A 24 13.59 9.58 15.62
CA SER A 24 13.67 8.46 14.66
C SER A 24 14.07 7.16 15.38
N ILE A 25 13.38 6.06 15.09
CA ILE A 25 13.67 4.74 15.67
C ILE A 25 14.02 3.75 14.56
N ALA A 26 15.04 2.93 14.80
CA ALA A 26 15.34 1.78 13.96
C ALA A 26 14.22 0.73 14.12
N ILE A 27 13.55 0.38 13.02
CA ILE A 27 12.39 -0.52 13.04
C ILE A 27 12.87 -1.93 13.43
N GLY A 28 12.45 -2.43 14.61
CA GLY A 28 12.46 -3.86 15.00
C GLY A 28 13.73 -4.68 14.78
N GLY A 29 14.49 -4.94 15.84
CA GLY A 29 15.54 -5.98 15.87
C GLY A 29 15.54 -6.70 17.22
N GLY A 30 14.81 -7.82 17.34
CA GLY A 30 14.91 -8.72 18.48
C GLY A 30 16.28 -9.40 18.49
N GLY A 31 16.94 -9.44 19.65
CA GLY A 31 18.32 -9.94 19.78
C GLY A 31 18.44 -11.45 19.60
N PHE A 32 19.31 -11.88 18.69
CA PHE A 32 19.75 -13.27 18.52
C PHE A 32 21.25 -13.30 18.18
N GLY A 33 22.00 -14.30 18.67
CA GLY A 33 23.48 -14.40 18.77
C GLY A 33 24.32 -14.54 17.47
N PRO A 34 25.66 -14.68 17.57
CA PRO A 34 26.63 -14.55 16.45
C PRO A 34 26.59 -15.63 15.38
N ALA A 35 26.90 -15.18 14.14
CA ALA A 35 27.15 -16.02 12.99
C ALA A 35 28.58 -16.59 13.08
N ALA A 36 28.74 -17.85 12.69
CA ALA A 36 29.94 -18.64 12.92
C ALA A 36 31.15 -18.27 12.04
N ASP A 37 30.98 -17.37 11.05
CA ASP A 37 31.97 -17.08 10.00
C ASP A 37 32.61 -15.68 10.08
N GLY A 38 32.30 -14.89 11.11
CA GLY A 38 32.90 -13.56 11.31
C GLY A 38 32.37 -12.45 10.39
N SER A 39 31.33 -12.71 9.59
CA SER A 39 30.66 -11.69 8.80
C SER A 39 29.84 -10.73 9.69
N THR A 40 29.71 -9.46 9.27
CA THR A 40 28.88 -8.47 10.00
C THR A 40 27.46 -8.99 10.00
N PRO A 41 26.87 -9.29 11.18
CA PRO A 41 25.56 -9.88 11.19
C PRO A 41 24.54 -8.88 10.66
N LEU A 42 23.60 -9.34 9.80
CA LEU A 42 22.40 -8.63 9.32
C LEU A 42 21.42 -8.21 10.46
N ARG A 43 21.93 -8.08 11.68
CA ARG A 43 21.21 -7.97 12.97
C ARG A 43 20.69 -6.57 13.27
N ARG A 44 21.17 -5.54 12.59
CA ARG A 44 20.71 -4.18 12.79
C ARG A 44 20.48 -3.53 11.45
N HIS A 45 19.31 -2.93 11.31
CA HIS A 45 18.98 -2.11 10.16
C HIS A 45 20.07 -1.05 9.94
N PRO A 46 20.52 -0.83 8.69
CA PRO A 46 21.43 0.25 8.35
C PRO A 46 20.88 1.61 8.81
N ALA A 47 21.76 2.59 8.96
CA ALA A 47 21.40 3.90 9.50
C ALA A 47 20.31 4.63 8.70
N TRP A 48 20.18 4.34 7.40
CA TRP A 48 19.17 4.90 6.50
C TRP A 48 17.81 4.19 6.54
N ILE A 49 17.69 3.05 7.24
CA ILE A 49 16.41 2.37 7.47
C ILE A 49 15.86 2.82 8.83
N LYS A 50 15.32 4.04 8.85
CA LYS A 50 14.69 4.63 10.04
C LYS A 50 13.43 5.36 9.62
N SER A 51 12.35 5.19 10.38
CA SER A 51 11.14 5.96 10.19
C SER A 51 10.86 6.86 11.38
N ARG A 52 10.03 7.87 11.15
CA ARG A 52 9.45 8.68 12.22
C ARG A 52 8.39 7.85 12.93
N LEU A 53 8.33 7.98 14.25
CA LEU A 53 7.23 7.41 15.02
C LEU A 53 5.93 8.12 14.65
N PRO A 54 4.82 7.38 14.47
CA PRO A 54 3.52 8.01 14.33
C PRO A 54 3.18 8.74 15.63
N SER A 55 2.87 10.03 15.53
CA SER A 55 2.48 10.90 16.64
C SER A 55 1.54 11.99 16.14
N GLY A 56 0.58 12.42 16.96
CA GLY A 56 -0.33 13.52 16.66
C GLY A 56 -1.80 13.13 16.67
N ASP A 57 -2.67 14.13 16.77
CA ASP A 57 -4.13 13.95 16.92
C ASP A 57 -4.74 13.25 15.69
N ASN A 58 -4.31 13.62 14.48
CA ASN A 58 -4.74 12.97 13.24
C ASN A 58 -4.53 11.46 13.26
N TYR A 59 -3.38 10.99 13.78
CA TYR A 59 -3.10 9.56 13.88
C TYR A 59 -4.07 8.85 14.83
N HIS A 60 -4.36 9.47 15.98
CA HIS A 60 -5.28 8.91 16.98
C HIS A 60 -6.73 8.91 16.48
N ASP A 61 -7.15 9.97 15.81
CA ASP A 61 -8.50 10.11 15.26
C ASP A 61 -8.76 9.08 14.16
N LEU A 62 -7.85 8.96 13.19
CA LEU A 62 -7.95 7.96 12.13
C LEU A 62 -8.00 6.54 12.72
N LYS A 63 -7.15 6.27 13.71
CA LYS A 63 -7.11 4.96 14.38
C LYS A 63 -8.42 4.65 15.10
N GLY A 64 -8.99 5.64 15.78
CA GLY A 64 -10.28 5.51 16.47
C GLY A 64 -11.41 5.22 15.50
N LEU A 65 -11.46 5.97 14.40
CA LEU A 65 -12.49 5.83 13.37
C LEU A 65 -12.43 4.46 12.67
N LEU A 66 -11.24 4.03 12.21
CA LEU A 66 -11.06 2.75 11.54
C LEU A 66 -11.48 1.58 12.43
N ARG A 67 -11.14 1.63 13.72
CA ARG A 67 -11.57 0.63 14.71
C ARG A 67 -13.07 0.67 14.96
N GLY A 68 -13.65 1.87 15.07
CA GLY A 68 -15.10 2.05 15.26
C GLY A 68 -15.94 1.47 14.11
N LEU A 69 -15.38 1.44 12.90
CA LEU A 69 -16.05 0.93 11.69
C LEU A 69 -15.66 -0.51 11.33
N ASN A 70 -14.90 -1.18 12.19
CA ASN A 70 -14.41 -2.55 12.00
C ASN A 70 -13.69 -2.74 10.65
N LEU A 71 -12.80 -1.81 10.32
CA LEU A 71 -12.00 -1.83 9.09
C LEU A 71 -10.55 -2.19 9.37
N ASN A 72 -9.96 -2.98 8.48
CA ASN A 72 -8.54 -3.31 8.54
C ASN A 72 -7.72 -2.34 7.68
N THR A 73 -6.47 -2.09 8.06
CA THR A 73 -5.52 -1.37 7.21
C THR A 73 -4.25 -2.17 7.03
N VAL A 74 -3.70 -2.16 5.82
CA VAL A 74 -2.35 -2.72 5.59
C VAL A 74 -1.31 -1.93 6.38
N CYS A 75 -1.58 -0.65 6.64
CA CYS A 75 -0.72 0.20 7.46
C CYS A 75 -0.46 -0.43 8.85
N GLU A 76 -1.49 -0.93 9.51
CA GLU A 76 -1.38 -1.60 10.82
C GLU A 76 -0.95 -3.06 10.67
N GLU A 77 -1.61 -3.83 9.81
CA GLU A 77 -1.40 -5.28 9.70
C GLU A 77 -0.01 -5.65 9.17
N ALA A 78 0.54 -4.85 8.24
CA ALA A 78 1.89 -5.03 7.72
C ALA A 78 2.96 -4.26 8.52
N ARG A 79 2.60 -3.62 9.65
CA ARG A 79 3.50 -2.83 10.50
C ARG A 79 4.27 -1.78 9.69
N CYS A 80 3.53 -1.01 8.89
CA CYS A 80 4.12 -0.09 7.93
C CYS A 80 4.91 1.02 8.64
N PRO A 81 6.18 1.25 8.25
CA PRO A 81 6.98 2.31 8.85
C PRO A 81 6.51 3.73 8.49
N ASN A 82 5.68 3.87 7.45
CA ASN A 82 5.27 5.15 6.89
C ASN A 82 3.88 5.59 7.38
N VAL A 83 3.27 4.87 8.35
CA VAL A 83 1.88 5.11 8.75
C VAL A 83 1.63 6.54 9.24
N GLY A 84 2.55 7.12 10.02
CA GLY A 84 2.41 8.51 10.49
C GLY A 84 2.39 9.51 9.34
N GLU A 85 3.38 9.44 8.46
CA GLU A 85 3.51 10.34 7.32
C GLU A 85 2.32 10.24 6.35
N CYS A 86 1.92 9.02 5.97
CA CYS A 86 0.80 8.85 5.04
C CYS A 86 -0.51 9.41 5.62
N TRP A 87 -0.76 9.18 6.91
CA TRP A 87 -2.00 9.61 7.56
C TRP A 87 -2.04 11.13 7.76
N ASP A 88 -0.90 11.76 8.06
CA ASP A 88 -0.78 13.22 8.10
C ASP A 88 -1.04 13.86 6.72
N GLN A 89 -0.68 13.17 5.64
CA GLN A 89 -0.97 13.57 4.25
C GLN A 89 -2.40 13.24 3.79
N ARG A 90 -3.29 12.82 4.70
CA ARG A 90 -4.67 12.40 4.40
C ARG A 90 -4.74 11.34 3.29
N THR A 91 -3.87 10.34 3.40
CA THR A 91 -3.86 9.15 2.54
C THR A 91 -3.87 7.90 3.43
N ALA A 92 -4.74 6.94 3.10
CA ALA A 92 -4.80 5.67 3.82
C ALA A 92 -4.89 4.48 2.86
N THR A 93 -4.37 3.33 3.31
CA THR A 93 -4.54 2.05 2.62
C THR A 93 -5.48 1.16 3.42
N VAL A 94 -6.72 1.04 2.94
CA VAL A 94 -7.76 0.21 3.55
C VAL A 94 -7.65 -1.21 3.00
N MET A 95 -7.69 -2.20 3.88
CA MET A 95 -7.68 -3.61 3.53
C MET A 95 -9.08 -4.20 3.72
N ILE A 96 -9.73 -4.53 2.60
CA ILE A 96 -11.04 -5.19 2.57
C ILE A 96 -10.89 -6.72 2.58
N LEU A 97 -11.99 -7.43 2.79
CA LEU A 97 -12.14 -8.88 2.80
C LEU A 97 -11.48 -9.59 4.00
N GLY A 98 -11.30 -8.84 5.10
CA GLY A 98 -10.74 -9.33 6.36
C GLY A 98 -9.21 -9.31 6.43
N ASP A 99 -8.67 -10.00 7.44
CA ASP A 99 -7.26 -10.03 7.84
C ASP A 99 -6.58 -11.40 7.60
N VAL A 100 -7.34 -12.39 7.10
CA VAL A 100 -6.87 -13.75 6.83
C VAL A 100 -6.80 -14.01 5.33
N CYS A 101 -5.61 -14.30 4.83
CA CYS A 101 -5.34 -14.57 3.42
C CYS A 101 -5.32 -16.07 3.11
N THR A 102 -5.94 -16.47 1.98
CA THR A 102 -5.88 -17.86 1.48
C THR A 102 -4.51 -18.24 0.92
N ARG A 103 -3.59 -17.27 0.80
CA ARG A 103 -2.25 -17.43 0.22
C ARG A 103 -1.16 -17.15 1.25
N ALA A 104 -0.05 -17.87 1.11
CA ALA A 104 1.09 -17.81 2.03
C ALA A 104 2.36 -17.30 1.31
N CYS A 105 2.37 -16.03 0.91
CA CYS A 105 3.55 -15.40 0.30
C CYS A 105 4.67 -15.28 1.34
N GLY A 106 5.90 -15.69 1.00
CA GLY A 106 7.00 -15.82 1.97
C GLY A 106 7.50 -14.50 2.57
N PHE A 107 7.12 -13.37 1.97
CA PHE A 107 7.47 -12.03 2.43
C PHE A 107 6.37 -11.35 3.26
N CYS A 108 5.12 -11.81 3.16
CA CYS A 108 3.94 -11.07 3.59
C CYS A 108 3.59 -11.36 5.05
N ALA A 109 3.37 -10.31 5.85
CA ALA A 109 3.06 -10.42 7.27
C ALA A 109 1.58 -10.77 7.56
N ILE A 110 0.71 -10.70 6.56
CA ILE A 110 -0.71 -10.99 6.72
C ILE A 110 -0.93 -12.47 7.09
N LYS A 111 -1.84 -12.70 8.04
CA LYS A 111 -2.16 -14.03 8.55
C LYS A 111 -2.64 -14.94 7.41
N THR A 112 -2.04 -16.12 7.28
CA THR A 112 -2.53 -17.15 6.35
C THR A 112 -3.57 -18.02 7.04
N GLY A 113 -4.67 -18.33 6.36
CA GLY A 113 -5.68 -19.25 6.85
C GLY A 113 -6.88 -19.37 5.92
N LYS A 114 -7.93 -20.05 6.39
CA LYS A 114 -9.24 -20.05 5.73
C LYS A 114 -10.09 -18.94 6.36
N PRO A 115 -10.51 -17.92 5.60
CA PRO A 115 -11.49 -16.94 6.06
C PRO A 115 -12.77 -17.65 6.54
N THR A 116 -13.34 -17.19 7.65
CA THR A 116 -14.55 -17.78 8.24
C THR A 116 -15.80 -16.94 8.03
N TRP A 117 -15.65 -15.75 7.45
CA TRP A 117 -16.72 -14.80 7.25
C TRP A 117 -16.48 -13.97 5.97
N PHE A 118 -17.54 -13.33 5.51
CA PHE A 118 -17.57 -12.38 4.42
C PHE A 118 -18.67 -11.37 4.76
N ASP A 119 -18.45 -10.10 4.45
CA ASP A 119 -19.33 -9.02 4.85
C ASP A 119 -19.65 -8.15 3.64
N ASP A 120 -20.89 -8.31 3.17
CA ASP A 120 -21.43 -7.60 2.03
C ASP A 120 -21.55 -6.08 2.26
N ASP A 121 -21.56 -5.63 3.53
CA ASP A 121 -21.70 -4.23 3.91
C ASP A 121 -20.34 -3.52 4.11
N GLU A 122 -19.23 -4.25 4.05
CA GLU A 122 -17.88 -3.68 4.16
C GLU A 122 -17.64 -2.52 3.15
N PRO A 123 -18.01 -2.62 1.85
CA PRO A 123 -17.88 -1.52 0.91
C PRO A 123 -18.50 -0.20 1.35
N ARG A 124 -19.72 -0.25 1.92
CA ARG A 124 -20.45 0.93 2.42
C ARG A 124 -19.68 1.56 3.59
N ARG A 125 -19.23 0.74 4.55
CA ARG A 125 -18.48 1.21 5.72
C ARG A 125 -17.12 1.79 5.35
N VAL A 126 -16.42 1.22 4.37
CA VAL A 126 -15.19 1.80 3.83
C VAL A 126 -15.45 3.20 3.28
N ALA A 127 -16.50 3.37 2.48
CA ALA A 127 -16.82 4.66 1.90
C ALA A 127 -17.24 5.70 2.96
N GLU A 128 -17.93 5.28 4.02
CA GLU A 128 -18.25 6.13 5.17
C GLU A 128 -17.01 6.56 5.96
N ALA A 129 -16.10 5.62 6.24
CA ALA A 129 -14.84 5.92 6.90
C ALA A 129 -14.02 6.94 6.11
N VAL A 130 -13.82 6.67 4.83
CA VAL A 130 -13.01 7.51 3.93
C VAL A 130 -13.62 8.91 3.76
N ALA A 131 -14.96 9.00 3.70
CA ALA A 131 -15.65 10.29 3.67
C ALA A 131 -15.46 11.07 4.98
N ALA A 132 -15.61 10.42 6.14
CA ALA A 132 -15.43 11.03 7.45
C ALA A 132 -13.98 11.49 7.71
N MET A 133 -12.99 10.79 7.14
CA MET A 133 -11.56 11.14 7.23
C MET A 133 -11.16 12.32 6.32
N ASP A 134 -12.06 12.78 5.46
CA ASP A 134 -11.79 13.79 4.45
C ASP A 134 -10.54 13.51 3.59
N LEU A 135 -10.36 12.24 3.15
CA LEU A 135 -9.21 11.87 2.33
C LEU A 135 -9.32 12.44 0.90
N ASP A 136 -8.18 12.85 0.35
CA ASP A 136 -8.03 13.27 -1.05
C ASP A 136 -7.78 12.08 -2.00
N HIS A 137 -7.18 11.01 -1.45
CA HIS A 137 -6.82 9.81 -2.17
C HIS A 137 -6.89 8.61 -1.22
N VAL A 138 -7.44 7.49 -1.70
CA VAL A 138 -7.50 6.23 -0.95
C VAL A 138 -6.92 5.10 -1.79
N VAL A 139 -6.13 4.25 -1.14
CA VAL A 139 -5.72 2.96 -1.69
C VAL A 139 -6.59 1.88 -1.07
N VAL A 140 -7.30 1.10 -1.89
CA VAL A 140 -8.06 -0.06 -1.43
C VAL A 140 -7.32 -1.32 -1.84
N THR A 141 -7.08 -2.23 -0.92
CA THR A 141 -6.45 -3.53 -1.19
C THR A 141 -7.17 -4.62 -0.45
N SER A 142 -6.79 -5.88 -0.66
CA SER A 142 -7.41 -7.01 0.02
C SER A 142 -6.42 -8.12 0.28
N VAL A 143 -6.82 -9.00 1.18
CA VAL A 143 -6.28 -10.36 1.19
C VAL A 143 -6.74 -11.13 -0.06
N ALA A 144 -6.04 -12.21 -0.41
CA ALA A 144 -6.54 -13.12 -1.43
C ALA A 144 -7.68 -13.96 -0.85
N ARG A 145 -8.77 -14.07 -1.61
CA ARG A 145 -9.98 -14.83 -1.28
C ARG A 145 -10.22 -15.92 -2.32
N ASP A 146 -9.28 -16.86 -2.44
CA ASP A 146 -9.43 -18.01 -3.35
C ASP A 146 -10.62 -18.92 -2.97
N ASP A 147 -11.23 -18.70 -1.81
CA ASP A 147 -12.47 -19.34 -1.36
C ASP A 147 -13.75 -18.74 -1.97
N LEU A 148 -13.68 -17.52 -2.54
CA LEU A 148 -14.81 -16.87 -3.19
C LEU A 148 -14.81 -17.14 -4.71
N PRO A 149 -15.99 -17.31 -5.35
CA PRO A 149 -16.09 -17.62 -6.78
C PRO A 149 -15.42 -16.57 -7.70
N ASP A 150 -15.46 -15.30 -7.32
CA ASP A 150 -14.89 -14.18 -8.07
C ASP A 150 -13.54 -13.69 -7.50
N GLY A 151 -12.99 -14.41 -6.52
CA GLY A 151 -11.77 -14.01 -5.81
C GLY A 151 -11.88 -12.70 -5.01
N GLY A 152 -13.09 -12.18 -4.78
CA GLY A 152 -13.35 -10.91 -4.08
C GLY A 152 -13.46 -9.67 -4.98
N ALA A 153 -13.43 -9.82 -6.30
CA ALA A 153 -13.52 -8.70 -7.23
C ALA A 153 -14.80 -7.85 -7.07
N GLY A 154 -15.93 -8.49 -6.76
CA GLY A 154 -17.20 -7.80 -6.49
C GLY A 154 -17.11 -6.82 -5.32
N ALA A 155 -16.34 -7.14 -4.28
CA ALA A 155 -16.12 -6.24 -3.15
C ALA A 155 -15.28 -5.02 -3.53
N PHE A 156 -14.24 -5.20 -4.36
CA PHE A 156 -13.50 -4.07 -4.93
C PHE A 156 -14.42 -3.16 -5.76
N ALA A 157 -15.18 -3.74 -6.69
CA ALA A 157 -16.08 -2.99 -7.56
C ALA A 157 -17.17 -2.23 -6.76
N ALA A 158 -17.77 -2.88 -5.75
CA ALA A 158 -18.72 -2.25 -4.85
C ALA A 158 -18.07 -1.09 -4.07
N THR A 159 -16.86 -1.30 -3.53
CA THR A 159 -16.15 -0.26 -2.76
C THR A 159 -15.86 0.96 -3.62
N ILE A 160 -15.36 0.76 -4.86
CA ILE A 160 -15.11 1.88 -5.78
C ILE A 160 -16.41 2.66 -6.04
N ARG A 161 -17.53 1.97 -6.32
CA ARG A 161 -18.82 2.62 -6.57
C ARG A 161 -19.32 3.41 -5.35
N GLU A 162 -19.25 2.84 -4.15
CA GLU A 162 -19.64 3.51 -2.91
C GLU A 162 -18.78 4.76 -2.63
N LEU A 163 -17.47 4.68 -2.91
CA LEU A 163 -16.53 5.80 -2.80
C LEU A 163 -16.85 6.91 -3.81
N ARG A 164 -17.08 6.56 -5.08
CA ARG A 164 -17.43 7.51 -6.14
C ARG A 164 -18.75 8.21 -5.86
N ALA A 165 -19.75 7.49 -5.33
CA ALA A 165 -21.05 8.07 -4.98
C ALA A 165 -20.95 9.13 -3.88
N ARG A 166 -20.06 8.94 -2.90
CA ARG A 166 -19.87 9.88 -1.77
C ARG A 166 -18.87 10.99 -2.05
N LYS A 167 -17.78 10.68 -2.76
CA LYS A 167 -16.68 11.61 -3.07
C LYS A 167 -16.22 11.44 -4.53
N PRO A 168 -16.94 12.00 -5.51
CA PRO A 168 -16.65 11.83 -6.94
C PRO A 168 -15.23 12.25 -7.36
N LEU A 169 -14.65 13.27 -6.71
CA LEU A 169 -13.35 13.86 -7.05
C LEU A 169 -12.14 13.24 -6.32
N MET A 170 -12.38 12.30 -5.40
CA MET A 170 -11.32 11.63 -4.66
C MET A 170 -10.56 10.66 -5.57
N GLY A 171 -9.24 10.59 -5.43
CA GLY A 171 -8.45 9.57 -6.13
C GLY A 171 -8.70 8.19 -5.53
N VAL A 172 -8.97 7.19 -6.39
CA VAL A 172 -9.17 5.80 -5.98
C VAL A 172 -8.13 4.92 -6.65
N GLU A 173 -7.15 4.44 -5.89
CA GLU A 173 -6.23 3.38 -6.29
C GLU A 173 -6.72 2.04 -5.74
N VAL A 174 -6.67 0.99 -6.55
CA VAL A 174 -6.91 -0.38 -6.08
C VAL A 174 -5.67 -1.24 -6.25
N LEU A 175 -5.18 -1.84 -5.16
CA LEU A 175 -4.13 -2.85 -5.17
C LEU A 175 -4.76 -4.25 -5.06
N ILE A 176 -4.90 -4.90 -6.21
CA ILE A 176 -5.68 -6.14 -6.33
C ILE A 176 -4.82 -7.41 -6.25
N PRO A 177 -5.39 -8.55 -5.82
CA PRO A 177 -4.82 -9.86 -6.12
C PRO A 177 -4.88 -10.17 -7.62
N ASP A 178 -4.29 -11.28 -8.05
CA ASP A 178 -4.25 -11.65 -9.48
C ASP A 178 -5.55 -12.29 -10.01
N PHE A 179 -6.57 -12.48 -9.16
CA PHE A 179 -7.82 -13.20 -9.44
C PHE A 179 -7.61 -14.54 -10.18
N ASN A 180 -6.49 -15.22 -9.94
CA ASN A 180 -6.05 -16.41 -10.68
C ASN A 180 -5.89 -16.22 -12.20
N GLY A 181 -6.01 -14.99 -12.70
CA GLY A 181 -5.83 -14.61 -14.09
C GLY A 181 -7.15 -14.51 -14.85
N GLU A 182 -8.27 -14.75 -14.18
CA GLU A 182 -9.61 -14.72 -14.75
C GLU A 182 -9.98 -13.33 -15.25
N GLU A 183 -10.63 -13.28 -16.41
CA GLU A 183 -10.97 -12.02 -17.09
C GLU A 183 -12.15 -11.31 -16.42
N ALA A 184 -13.23 -12.05 -16.11
CA ALA A 184 -14.46 -11.46 -15.58
C ALA A 184 -14.24 -10.72 -14.24
N PRO A 185 -13.51 -11.26 -13.25
CA PRO A 185 -13.17 -10.54 -12.03
C PRO A 185 -12.40 -9.24 -12.28
N LEU A 186 -11.36 -9.29 -13.12
CA LEU A 186 -10.57 -8.10 -13.45
C LEU A 186 -11.42 -7.04 -14.16
N ARG A 187 -12.25 -7.46 -15.12
CA ARG A 187 -13.14 -6.58 -15.87
C ARG A 187 -14.14 -5.89 -14.93
N ALA A 188 -14.73 -6.62 -13.98
CA ALA A 188 -15.65 -6.04 -13.01
C ALA A 188 -15.01 -4.93 -12.15
N VAL A 189 -13.73 -5.08 -11.79
CA VAL A 189 -12.99 -4.03 -11.06
C VAL A 189 -12.72 -2.82 -11.96
N MET A 190 -12.31 -3.04 -13.22
CA MET A 190 -12.01 -1.96 -14.16
C MET A 190 -13.26 -1.15 -14.54
N GLU A 191 -14.40 -1.82 -14.75
CA GLU A 191 -15.69 -1.19 -15.05
C GLU A 191 -16.20 -0.32 -13.88
N ALA A 192 -15.74 -0.57 -12.66
CA ALA A 192 -16.07 0.30 -11.52
C ALA A 192 -15.32 1.64 -11.52
N GLY A 193 -14.30 1.81 -12.36
CA GLY A 193 -13.62 3.08 -12.61
C GLY A 193 -12.60 3.52 -11.53
N PRO A 194 -11.59 2.70 -11.19
CA PRO A 194 -10.45 3.17 -10.39
C PRO A 194 -9.60 4.18 -11.18
N ASP A 195 -8.93 5.12 -10.50
CA ASP A 195 -7.94 6.02 -11.13
C ASP A 195 -6.61 5.29 -11.38
N ILE A 196 -6.24 4.38 -10.48
CA ILE A 196 -5.04 3.55 -10.59
C ILE A 196 -5.44 2.09 -10.31
N LEU A 197 -5.12 1.19 -11.23
CA LEU A 197 -5.08 -0.24 -10.95
C LEU A 197 -3.65 -0.69 -10.67
N ASN A 198 -3.40 -1.11 -9.44
CA ASN A 198 -2.13 -1.59 -8.95
C ASN A 198 -2.15 -3.12 -8.82
N HIS A 199 -1.18 -3.79 -9.44
CA HIS A 199 -0.92 -5.21 -9.21
C HIS A 199 0.58 -5.47 -9.18
N ASN A 200 1.09 -5.91 -8.03
CA ASN A 200 2.52 -6.02 -7.81
C ASN A 200 3.14 -7.29 -8.41
N LEU A 201 4.25 -7.10 -9.12
CA LEU A 201 5.14 -8.18 -9.54
C LEU A 201 5.97 -8.75 -8.38
N GLU A 202 6.27 -7.90 -7.40
CA GLU A 202 7.00 -8.13 -6.14
C GLU A 202 8.48 -8.51 -6.28
N THR A 203 8.85 -9.33 -7.25
CA THR A 203 10.23 -9.80 -7.41
C THR A 203 10.52 -10.25 -8.85
N VAL A 204 11.79 -10.56 -9.13
CA VAL A 204 12.27 -11.02 -10.44
C VAL A 204 11.80 -12.45 -10.78
N ARG A 205 11.83 -12.81 -12.07
CA ARG A 205 11.26 -14.06 -12.61
C ARG A 205 11.70 -15.31 -11.85
N ARG A 206 13.01 -15.46 -11.60
CA ARG A 206 13.60 -16.60 -10.86
C ARG A 206 13.03 -16.74 -9.44
N LEU A 207 12.76 -15.62 -8.78
CA LEU A 207 12.32 -15.59 -7.38
C LEU A 207 10.79 -15.66 -7.20
N GLN A 208 10.01 -15.65 -8.28
CA GLN A 208 8.55 -15.69 -8.19
C GLN A 208 8.02 -16.86 -7.37
N LYS A 209 8.46 -18.10 -7.64
CA LYS A 209 7.99 -19.29 -6.92
C LYS A 209 8.36 -19.31 -5.42
N PRO A 210 9.62 -19.03 -5.01
CA PRO A 210 9.96 -18.99 -3.59
C PRO A 210 9.31 -17.81 -2.85
N VAL A 211 9.12 -16.65 -3.50
CA VAL A 211 8.54 -15.45 -2.88
C VAL A 211 7.01 -15.50 -2.84
N ARG A 212 6.38 -15.90 -3.95
CA ARG A 212 4.93 -15.92 -4.16
C ARG A 212 4.47 -17.33 -4.54
N LYS A 213 4.05 -18.12 -3.55
CA LYS A 213 3.69 -19.55 -3.76
C LYS A 213 2.63 -19.76 -4.85
N ARG A 214 1.61 -18.90 -4.90
CA ARG A 214 0.46 -19.02 -5.83
C ARG A 214 0.58 -18.15 -7.08
N ALA A 215 1.08 -16.92 -6.95
CA ALA A 215 1.18 -16.01 -8.08
C ALA A 215 2.25 -16.46 -9.10
N ARG A 216 2.15 -15.96 -10.33
CA ARG A 216 3.07 -16.29 -11.44
C ARG A 216 3.44 -15.03 -12.19
N TRP A 217 4.65 -15.02 -12.75
CA TRP A 217 5.20 -13.90 -13.53
C TRP A 217 4.27 -13.50 -14.68
N ASP A 218 4.03 -14.42 -15.62
CA ASP A 218 3.29 -14.10 -16.84
C ASP A 218 1.83 -13.75 -16.54
N ARG A 219 1.25 -14.35 -15.49
CA ARG A 219 -0.08 -13.98 -15.01
C ARG A 219 -0.13 -12.55 -14.48
N THR A 220 0.88 -12.14 -13.71
CA THR A 220 0.94 -10.78 -13.17
C THR A 220 1.01 -9.77 -14.32
N LEU A 221 1.87 -10.02 -15.31
CA LEU A 221 1.99 -9.16 -16.48
C LEU A 221 0.69 -9.12 -17.29
N GLY A 222 0.05 -10.27 -17.49
CA GLY A 222 -1.24 -10.35 -18.19
C GLY A 222 -2.38 -9.62 -17.48
N VAL A 223 -2.37 -9.54 -16.14
CA VAL A 223 -3.34 -8.72 -15.38
C VAL A 223 -3.14 -7.23 -15.70
N LEU A 224 -1.90 -6.75 -15.69
CA LEU A 224 -1.58 -5.34 -15.99
C LEU A 224 -1.91 -4.99 -17.45
N GLU A 225 -1.55 -5.87 -18.38
CA GLU A 225 -1.86 -5.72 -19.81
C GLU A 225 -3.38 -5.65 -20.06
N ARG A 226 -4.16 -6.58 -19.49
CA ARG A 226 -5.62 -6.58 -19.64
C ARG A 226 -6.27 -5.37 -19.00
N ALA A 227 -5.78 -4.92 -17.84
CA ALA A 227 -6.31 -3.71 -17.21
C ALA A 227 -6.15 -2.48 -18.10
N LYS A 228 -5.02 -2.34 -18.81
CA LYS A 228 -4.82 -1.29 -19.82
C LYS A 228 -5.83 -1.40 -20.97
N ALA A 229 -6.04 -2.61 -21.50
CA ALA A 229 -7.01 -2.83 -22.55
C ALA A 229 -8.43 -2.45 -22.12
N TYR A 230 -8.85 -2.87 -20.92
CA TYR A 230 -10.20 -2.57 -20.40
C TYR A 230 -10.40 -1.08 -20.09
N ALA A 231 -9.36 -0.38 -19.61
CA ALA A 231 -9.39 1.07 -19.46
C ALA A 231 -9.62 1.78 -20.81
N ALA A 232 -8.93 1.34 -21.86
CA ALA A 232 -9.11 1.88 -23.20
C ALA A 232 -10.51 1.58 -23.79
N GLU A 233 -11.02 0.36 -23.59
CA GLU A 233 -12.36 -0.05 -24.03
C GLU A 233 -13.49 0.75 -23.37
N SER A 234 -13.36 1.01 -22.07
CA SER A 234 -14.40 1.70 -21.27
C SER A 234 -14.40 3.23 -21.44
N GLY A 235 -13.32 3.80 -22.00
CA GLY A 235 -13.13 5.25 -22.09
C GLY A 235 -12.83 5.92 -20.74
N HIS A 236 -12.66 5.14 -19.66
CA HIS A 236 -12.22 5.62 -18.36
C HIS A 236 -10.70 5.47 -18.24
N GLU A 237 -9.99 6.59 -18.24
CA GLU A 237 -8.53 6.57 -18.12
C GLU A 237 -8.10 6.10 -16.73
N ALA A 238 -7.54 4.89 -16.66
CA ALA A 238 -6.93 4.32 -15.48
C ALA A 238 -5.44 4.07 -15.72
N HIS A 239 -4.60 4.47 -14.78
CA HIS A 239 -3.18 4.15 -14.82
C HIS A 239 -2.92 2.76 -14.26
N THR A 240 -1.95 2.05 -14.81
CA THR A 240 -1.49 0.78 -14.22
C THR A 240 -0.22 0.97 -13.42
N LYS A 241 -0.15 0.27 -12.30
CA LYS A 241 0.94 0.38 -11.33
C LYS A 241 1.42 -0.99 -10.91
N SER A 242 2.72 -1.10 -10.68
CA SER A 242 3.32 -2.29 -10.08
C SER A 242 4.44 -1.92 -9.13
N SER A 243 4.92 -2.92 -8.40
CA SER A 243 5.93 -2.75 -7.35
C SER A 243 6.92 -3.91 -7.35
N LEU A 244 8.16 -3.60 -6.97
CA LEU A 244 9.23 -4.56 -6.75
C LEU A 244 9.84 -4.35 -5.36
N MET A 245 10.04 -5.45 -4.64
CA MET A 245 10.85 -5.47 -3.43
C MET A 245 12.24 -5.97 -3.75
N VAL A 246 13.25 -5.20 -3.33
CA VAL A 246 14.67 -5.56 -3.48
C VAL A 246 15.24 -6.09 -2.15
N GLY A 247 16.28 -6.91 -2.23
CA GLY A 247 16.97 -7.53 -1.11
C GLY A 247 16.62 -9.01 -0.88
N LEU A 248 15.88 -9.65 -1.79
CA LEU A 248 15.49 -11.07 -1.70
C LEU A 248 16.47 -12.00 -2.42
N GLY A 249 17.52 -11.46 -3.03
CA GLY A 249 18.56 -12.21 -3.75
C GLY A 249 18.48 -12.08 -5.27
N GLU A 250 17.74 -11.08 -5.75
CA GLU A 250 17.75 -10.63 -7.14
C GLU A 250 19.07 -9.93 -7.47
N THR A 251 19.46 -9.99 -8.74
CA THR A 251 20.58 -9.24 -9.31
C THR A 251 20.09 -7.99 -10.05
N ARG A 252 20.99 -7.04 -10.33
CA ARG A 252 20.64 -5.84 -11.10
C ARG A 252 20.17 -6.16 -12.52
N ASP A 253 20.73 -7.18 -13.17
CA ASP A 253 20.30 -7.57 -14.52
C ASP A 253 18.90 -8.21 -14.52
N GLU A 254 18.58 -9.02 -13.50
CA GLU A 254 17.22 -9.55 -13.34
C GLU A 254 16.21 -8.44 -13.02
N LEU A 255 16.62 -7.39 -12.30
CA LEU A 255 15.79 -6.22 -12.07
C LEU A 255 15.53 -5.46 -13.39
N ARG A 256 16.54 -5.30 -14.25
CA ARG A 256 16.37 -4.74 -15.59
C ARG A 256 15.41 -5.55 -16.46
N GLU A 257 15.49 -6.88 -16.40
CA GLU A 257 14.49 -7.76 -17.06
C GLU A 257 13.08 -7.46 -16.54
N ALA A 258 12.92 -7.29 -15.23
CA ALA A 258 11.62 -6.97 -14.63
C ALA A 258 11.09 -5.59 -15.06
N PHE A 259 11.95 -4.57 -15.09
CA PHE A 259 11.59 -3.23 -15.55
C PHE A 259 11.15 -3.25 -17.01
N ALA A 260 11.93 -3.90 -17.88
CA ALA A 260 11.61 -4.05 -19.29
C ALA A 260 10.29 -4.82 -19.50
N ALA A 261 10.05 -5.88 -18.74
CA ALA A 261 8.83 -6.67 -18.84
C ALA A 261 7.58 -5.89 -18.39
N LEU A 262 7.69 -5.08 -17.33
CA LEU A 262 6.61 -4.20 -16.89
C LEU A 262 6.32 -3.08 -17.90
N ARG A 263 7.36 -2.52 -18.53
CA ARG A 263 7.18 -1.54 -19.62
C ARG A 263 6.59 -2.17 -20.88
N ALA A 264 6.93 -3.42 -21.19
CA ALA A 264 6.40 -4.12 -22.35
C ALA A 264 4.86 -4.30 -22.29
N VAL A 265 4.28 -4.34 -21.08
CA VAL A 265 2.82 -4.34 -20.85
C VAL A 265 2.26 -2.96 -20.50
N ASP A 266 3.00 -1.91 -20.85
CA ASP A 266 2.67 -0.50 -20.63
C ASP A 266 2.32 -0.12 -19.18
N THR A 267 3.03 -0.67 -18.18
CA THR A 267 2.84 -0.26 -16.78
C THR A 267 3.27 1.19 -16.56
N ASP A 268 2.36 2.09 -16.15
CA ASP A 268 2.65 3.53 -16.02
C ASP A 268 3.55 3.87 -14.82
N ILE A 269 3.26 3.25 -13.67
CA ILE A 269 3.82 3.63 -12.37
C ILE A 269 4.61 2.45 -11.80
N LEU A 270 5.82 2.70 -11.32
CA LEU A 270 6.65 1.70 -10.65
C LEU A 270 7.03 2.17 -9.26
N THR A 271 6.91 1.28 -8.27
CA THR A 271 7.53 1.48 -6.96
C THR A 271 8.62 0.45 -6.68
N ILE A 272 9.74 0.90 -6.11
CA ILE A 272 10.88 0.04 -5.76
C ILE A 272 11.23 0.27 -4.29
N GLY A 273 11.02 -0.76 -3.47
CA GLY A 273 11.20 -0.68 -2.02
C GLY A 273 12.13 -1.74 -1.46
N GLN A 274 12.77 -1.48 -0.32
CA GLN A 274 13.52 -2.50 0.39
C GLN A 274 12.57 -3.53 1.02
N TYR A 275 12.83 -4.81 0.79
CA TYR A 275 12.24 -5.88 1.57
C TYR A 275 12.69 -5.73 3.03
N LEU A 276 11.73 -5.54 3.94
CA LEU A 276 11.95 -5.57 5.38
C LEU A 276 11.28 -6.83 5.93
N ARG A 277 12.10 -7.71 6.50
CA ARG A 277 11.67 -9.03 6.97
C ARG A 277 10.72 -8.88 8.17
N PRO A 278 9.46 -9.35 8.10
CA PRO A 278 8.52 -9.16 9.21
C PRO A 278 8.87 -9.96 10.47
N THR A 279 9.24 -11.24 10.31
CA THR A 279 9.66 -12.13 11.40
C THR A 279 10.70 -13.13 10.93
N SER A 280 11.32 -13.87 11.86
CA SER A 280 12.27 -14.95 11.55
C SER A 280 11.66 -16.14 10.78
N GLN A 281 10.33 -16.21 10.64
CA GLN A 281 9.65 -17.24 9.86
C GLN A 281 9.47 -16.86 8.39
N HIS A 282 9.67 -15.58 8.04
CA HIS A 282 9.60 -15.08 6.67
C HIS A 282 10.93 -15.26 5.96
N LEU A 283 10.92 -15.07 4.63
CA LEU A 283 12.11 -15.19 3.80
C LEU A 283 13.29 -14.38 4.37
N PRO A 284 14.51 -14.94 4.33
CA PRO A 284 15.67 -14.21 4.80
C PRO A 284 15.93 -13.01 3.90
N LEU A 285 16.29 -11.89 4.51
CA LEU A 285 16.87 -10.77 3.79
C LEU A 285 18.27 -11.17 3.32
N VAL A 286 18.56 -10.99 2.03
CA VAL A 286 19.88 -11.27 1.44
C VAL A 286 20.76 -10.02 1.50
N ARG A 287 20.18 -8.84 1.22
CA ARG A 287 20.94 -7.59 1.07
C ARG A 287 20.08 -6.36 1.39
N TYR A 288 20.72 -5.37 2.02
CA TYR A 288 20.23 -3.98 2.00
C TYR A 288 20.81 -3.24 0.81
N TYR A 289 19.95 -2.55 0.06
CA TYR A 289 20.38 -1.62 -0.98
C TYR A 289 20.67 -0.25 -0.36
N HIS A 290 21.70 0.41 -0.87
CA HIS A 290 22.03 1.78 -0.49
C HIS A 290 21.04 2.78 -1.13
N PRO A 291 20.71 3.92 -0.50
CA PRO A 291 19.85 4.94 -1.12
C PRO A 291 20.28 5.36 -2.52
N ASP A 292 21.58 5.45 -2.78
CA ASP A 292 22.11 5.79 -4.11
C ASP A 292 21.72 4.75 -5.16
N GLU A 293 21.67 3.46 -4.81
CA GLU A 293 21.23 2.42 -5.74
C GLU A 293 19.73 2.52 -6.06
N PHE A 294 18.92 3.01 -5.10
CA PHE A 294 17.52 3.33 -5.36
C PHE A 294 17.39 4.54 -6.30
N ALA A 295 18.25 5.56 -6.14
CA ALA A 295 18.30 6.70 -7.04
C ALA A 295 18.70 6.27 -8.47
N ASP A 296 19.72 5.44 -8.62
CA ASP A 296 20.15 4.87 -9.90
C ASP A 296 19.00 4.08 -10.56
N MET A 297 18.30 3.23 -9.80
CA MET A 297 17.13 2.50 -10.29
C MET A 297 16.01 3.44 -10.74
N ARG A 298 15.81 4.55 -10.04
CA ARG A 298 14.80 5.56 -10.39
C ARG A 298 15.10 6.20 -11.73
N GLU A 299 16.33 6.67 -11.93
CA GLU A 299 16.76 7.31 -13.17
C GLU A 299 16.68 6.33 -14.36
N GLU A 300 17.18 5.12 -14.16
CA GLU A 300 17.14 4.04 -15.16
C GLU A 300 15.70 3.74 -15.61
N THR A 301 14.78 3.57 -14.67
CA THR A 301 13.38 3.22 -14.98
C THR A 301 12.62 4.40 -15.59
N LEU A 302 12.84 5.63 -15.12
CA LEU A 302 12.29 6.81 -15.79
C LEU A 302 12.76 6.90 -17.25
N ALA A 303 14.04 6.62 -17.52
CA ALA A 303 14.58 6.57 -18.88
C ALA A 303 13.96 5.46 -19.75
N MET A 304 13.44 4.38 -19.14
CA MET A 304 12.67 3.33 -19.83
C MET A 304 11.21 3.73 -20.11
N GLY A 305 10.78 4.91 -19.68
CA GLY A 305 9.47 5.47 -20.02
C GLY A 305 8.35 5.18 -19.02
N PHE A 306 8.66 4.81 -17.77
CA PHE A 306 7.65 4.87 -16.71
C PHE A 306 7.23 6.34 -16.49
N LYS A 307 5.93 6.59 -16.32
CA LYS A 307 5.39 7.94 -16.12
C LYS A 307 5.69 8.48 -14.72
N HIS A 308 5.79 7.58 -13.74
CA HIS A 308 6.16 7.91 -12.37
C HIS A 308 6.94 6.75 -11.75
N VAL A 309 8.00 7.09 -11.00
CA VAL A 309 8.79 6.10 -10.25
C VAL A 309 9.06 6.63 -8.86
N GLU A 310 8.63 5.85 -7.87
CA GLU A 310 8.99 6.04 -6.46
C GLU A 310 9.98 4.93 -6.06
N SER A 311 11.18 5.30 -5.63
CA SER A 311 12.26 4.34 -5.42
C SER A 311 13.06 4.75 -4.20
N GLY A 312 13.04 3.90 -3.17
CA GLY A 312 13.72 4.22 -1.93
C GLY A 312 13.58 3.13 -0.87
N PRO A 313 14.40 3.19 0.19
CA PRO A 313 14.46 2.10 1.16
C PRO A 313 13.15 1.86 1.91
N LEU A 314 12.39 2.91 2.21
CA LEU A 314 11.11 2.79 2.91
C LEU A 314 9.89 2.82 1.98
N VAL A 315 10.10 2.88 0.67
CA VAL A 315 9.01 2.90 -0.30
C VAL A 315 8.16 1.64 -0.16
N ARG A 316 6.86 1.85 -0.28
CA ARG A 316 5.81 0.83 -0.32
C ARG A 316 4.92 1.12 -1.52
N SER A 317 4.18 0.12 -1.97
CA SER A 317 3.27 0.26 -3.10
C SER A 317 2.27 1.41 -2.91
N SER A 318 1.86 1.73 -1.68
CA SER A 318 0.95 2.85 -1.38
C SER A 318 1.63 4.12 -0.86
N TYR A 319 2.96 4.15 -0.77
CA TYR A 319 3.69 5.33 -0.29
C TYR A 319 3.60 6.45 -1.33
N HIS A 320 3.23 7.66 -0.88
CA HIS A 320 2.99 8.85 -1.72
C HIS A 320 2.01 8.62 -2.90
N ALA A 321 1.12 7.62 -2.83
CA ALA A 321 0.20 7.24 -3.92
C ALA A 321 -0.61 8.41 -4.51
N ARG A 322 -0.98 9.38 -3.67
CA ARG A 322 -1.64 10.64 -4.05
C ARG A 322 -0.93 11.37 -5.20
N ASP A 323 0.40 11.39 -5.17
CA ASP A 323 1.23 12.23 -6.04
C ASP A 323 1.71 11.46 -7.29
N GLN A 324 1.40 10.17 -7.37
CA GLN A 324 1.87 9.29 -8.44
C GLN A 324 0.97 9.30 -9.67
N VAL A 325 -0.22 9.90 -9.57
CA VAL A 325 -1.13 10.08 -10.71
C VAL A 325 -0.51 11.13 -11.66
N PRO A 326 -0.21 10.81 -12.93
CA PRO A 326 0.11 11.83 -13.92
C PRO A 326 -0.97 12.94 -13.95
N GLY A 327 -0.57 14.18 -13.70
CA GLY A 327 -1.49 15.31 -13.53
C GLY A 327 -2.14 15.45 -12.14
N ALA A 328 -1.59 14.80 -11.10
CA ALA A 328 -2.06 14.91 -9.71
C ALA A 328 -2.20 16.36 -9.24
N GLU A 329 -1.29 17.25 -9.66
CA GLU A 329 -1.35 18.70 -9.39
C GLU A 329 -2.61 19.35 -9.98
N LEU A 330 -2.96 19.01 -11.23
CA LEU A 330 -4.19 19.50 -11.89
C LEU A 330 -5.45 18.96 -11.22
N ARG A 331 -5.45 17.71 -10.73
CA ARG A 331 -6.59 17.18 -9.94
C ARG A 331 -6.66 17.83 -8.56
N ALA A 332 -5.53 18.11 -7.92
CA ALA A 332 -5.48 18.87 -6.66
C ALA A 332 -5.99 20.32 -6.84
N LEU A 333 -5.67 20.96 -7.96
CA LEU A 333 -6.21 22.28 -8.33
C LEU A 333 -7.73 22.21 -8.62
N ARG A 334 -8.21 21.17 -9.30
CA ARG A 334 -9.66 20.93 -9.50
C ARG A 334 -10.40 20.60 -8.21
N ARG A 335 -9.77 19.93 -7.24
CA ARG A 335 -10.32 19.68 -5.89
C ARG A 335 -10.44 20.96 -5.06
N ARG A 336 -9.54 21.92 -5.26
CA ARG A 336 -9.65 23.28 -4.69
C ARG A 336 -10.66 24.15 -5.43
N ALA A 337 -11.25 23.68 -6.53
CA ALA A 337 -12.30 24.41 -7.19
C ALA A 337 -13.66 23.91 -6.71
N THR A 338 -14.43 24.80 -6.10
CA THR A 338 -15.84 24.57 -5.78
C THR A 338 -16.66 24.48 -7.07
N LEU A 339 -17.74 23.70 -7.07
CA LEU A 339 -18.76 23.79 -8.13
C LEU A 339 -19.73 24.91 -7.75
N ASP A 340 -20.00 25.83 -8.67
CA ASP A 340 -21.07 26.83 -8.48
C ASP A 340 -22.46 26.20 -8.60
N ALA A 341 -23.51 27.00 -8.37
CA ALA A 341 -24.90 26.54 -8.43
C ALA A 341 -25.31 26.01 -9.81
N ASP A 342 -24.53 26.31 -10.86
CA ASP A 342 -24.74 25.86 -12.24
C ASP A 342 -23.84 24.65 -12.60
N GLY A 343 -23.10 24.10 -11.63
CA GLY A 343 -22.19 22.98 -11.83
C GLY A 343 -20.87 23.34 -12.53
N ARG A 344 -20.49 24.63 -12.59
CA ARG A 344 -19.21 25.07 -13.18
C ARG A 344 -18.11 25.07 -12.12
N VAL A 345 -16.91 24.71 -12.56
CA VAL A 345 -15.69 24.68 -11.73
C VAL A 345 -15.20 26.11 -11.48
N VAL A 346 -15.29 26.59 -10.24
CA VAL A 346 -14.80 27.90 -9.79
C VAL A 346 -13.69 27.73 -8.73
N PRO A 347 -12.52 28.39 -8.87
CA PRO A 347 -11.44 28.29 -7.88
C PRO A 347 -11.91 28.73 -6.48
N ALA A 348 -11.56 27.98 -5.43
CA ALA A 348 -11.86 28.40 -4.06
C ALA A 348 -11.18 29.75 -3.77
N ALA A 349 -11.95 30.69 -3.22
CA ALA A 349 -11.42 31.94 -2.73
C ALA A 349 -10.36 31.64 -1.65
N SER A 350 -9.16 32.21 -1.86
CA SER A 350 -7.98 32.09 -1.00
C SER A 350 -8.16 32.68 0.38
#